data_AF-A0A7X9R6L7-F1
#
_entry.id   AF-A0A7X9R6L7-F1
#
_cell.length_a   1.000
_cell.length_b   1.000
_cell.length_c   1.000
_cell.angle_alpha   90.00
_cell.angle_beta   90.00
_cell.angle_gamma   90.00
#
_symmetry.space_group_name_H-M   'P 1'
#
loop_
_entity.id
_entity.type
_entity.pdbx_description
1 polymer ?
#
loop_
_entity_poly.entity_id
_entity_poly.type
_entity_poly.pdbx_seq_one_letter_code
_entity_poly.pdbx_strand_id
1 'polypeptide(L)'
;MLYTISSLLIILSLVIYIVSLQSKIKKLESQQALPFKGDKALEKQIVEMNNNDSSQVEMVKLVRNETGLGLVPAKKYVDKVLNHI
;
A
#
# COMPACT_ATOMS: atom_id res chain seq x y z
N MET A 1 -16.04 -10.52 -40.60
CA MET A 1 -15.07 -11.59 -40.26
C MET A 1 -13.67 -11.04 -40.00
N LEU A 2 -13.05 -10.25 -40.90
CA LEU A 2 -11.70 -9.71 -40.64
C LEU A 2 -11.64 -8.70 -39.46
N TYR A 3 -12.55 -7.73 -39.43
CA TYR A 3 -12.62 -6.70 -38.38
C TYR A 3 -12.87 -7.24 -36.97
N THR A 4 -13.67 -8.31 -36.87
CA THR A 4 -13.95 -8.97 -35.59
C THR A 4 -12.70 -9.64 -35.04
N ILE A 5 -11.88 -10.24 -35.91
CA ILE A 5 -10.62 -10.88 -35.51
C ILE A 5 -9.58 -9.81 -35.12
N SER A 6 -9.44 -8.73 -35.89
CA SER A 6 -8.53 -7.63 -35.56
C SER A 6 -8.89 -6.92 -34.26
N SER A 7 -10.19 -6.66 -34.03
CA SER A 7 -10.68 -6.08 -32.78
C SER A 7 -10.37 -6.97 -31.57
N LEU A 8 -10.56 -8.29 -31.71
CA LEU A 8 -10.29 -9.26 -30.65
C LEU A 8 -8.79 -9.33 -30.29
N LEU A 9 -7.91 -9.22 -31.28
CA LEU A 9 -6.45 -9.13 -31.06
C LEU A 9 -6.04 -7.83 -30.35
N ILE A 10 -6.63 -6.70 -30.71
CA ILE A 10 -6.35 -5.41 -30.06
C ILE A 10 -6.80 -5.45 -28.59
N ILE A 11 -8.00 -5.97 -28.33
CA ILE A 11 -8.53 -6.13 -26.97
C ILE A 11 -7.62 -7.06 -26.14
N LEU A 12 -7.20 -8.18 -26.71
CA LEU A 12 -6.29 -9.11 -26.03
C LEU A 12 -4.95 -8.44 -25.68
N SER A 13 -4.38 -7.68 -26.62
CA SER A 13 -3.14 -6.93 -26.40
C SER A 13 -3.29 -5.87 -25.30
N LEU A 14 -4.41 -5.15 -25.28
CA LEU A 14 -4.73 -4.17 -24.23
C LEU A 14 -4.90 -4.83 -22.86
N VAL A 15 -5.57 -5.97 -22.79
CA VAL A 15 -5.73 -6.73 -21.53
C VAL A 15 -4.37 -7.18 -20.99
N ILE A 16 -3.51 -7.73 -21.86
CA ILE A 16 -2.14 -8.12 -21.50
C ILE A 16 -1.34 -6.90 -21.01
N TYR A 17 -1.47 -5.76 -21.69
CA TYR A 17 -0.80 -4.52 -21.30
C TYR A 17 -1.23 -4.04 -19.91
N ILE A 18 -2.54 -4.02 -19.62
CA ILE A 18 -3.07 -3.63 -18.31
C ILE A 18 -2.57 -4.57 -17.20
N VAL A 19 -2.59 -5.89 -17.43
CA VAL A 19 -2.10 -6.88 -16.46
C VAL A 19 -0.60 -6.72 -16.18
N SER A 20 0.19 -6.43 -17.22
CA SER A 20 1.63 -6.17 -17.09
C SER A 20 1.91 -4.90 -16.27
N LEU A 21 1.11 -3.84 -16.48
CA LEU A 21 1.20 -2.61 -15.69
C LEU A 21 0.88 -2.83 -14.21
N GLN A 22 -0.19 -3.57 -13.91
CA GLN A 22 -0.56 -3.88 -12.53
C GLN A 22 0.53 -4.69 -11.81
N SER A 23 1.17 -5.63 -12.52
CA SER A 23 2.28 -6.41 -11.97
C SER A 23 3.49 -5.53 -11.63
N LYS A 24 3.78 -4.52 -12.46
CA LYS A 24 4.87 -3.58 -12.22
C LYS A 24 4.59 -2.67 -11.03
N ILE A 25 3.35 -2.19 -10.88
CA ILE A 25 2.91 -1.38 -9.72
C ILE A 25 3.09 -2.18 -8.43
N LYS A 26 2.59 -3.42 -8.37
CA LYS A 26 2.72 -4.29 -7.19
C LYS A 26 4.18 -4.58 -6.83
N LYS A 27 5.05 -4.75 -7.83
CA LYS A 27 6.49 -4.95 -7.63
C LYS A 27 7.16 -3.71 -7.04
N LEU A 28 6.79 -2.52 -7.49
CA LEU A 28 7.32 -1.25 -6.99
C LEU A 28 6.82 -0.96 -5.56
N GLU A 29 5.55 -1.27 -5.24
CA GLU A 29 5.02 -1.20 -3.88
C GLU A 29 5.69 -2.18 -2.92
N SER A 30 6.09 -3.36 -3.41
CA SER A 30 6.84 -4.34 -2.61
C SER A 30 8.31 -3.95 -2.43
N GLN A 31 8.90 -3.25 -3.39
CA GLN A 31 10.27 -2.72 -3.32
C GLN A 31 10.38 -1.42 -2.51
N GLN A 32 9.26 -0.73 -2.29
CA GLN A 32 9.14 0.32 -1.30
C GLN A 32 9.13 -0.31 0.12
N ALA A 33 10.24 -0.94 0.48
CA ALA A 33 10.58 -1.15 1.88
C ALA A 33 10.55 0.23 2.53
N LEU A 34 9.70 0.38 3.55
CA LEU A 34 9.50 1.62 4.28
C LEU A 34 10.87 2.28 4.56
N PRO A 35 11.19 3.42 3.91
CA PRO A 35 12.45 4.12 4.18
C PRO A 35 12.44 4.75 5.58
N PHE A 36 11.28 4.72 6.25
CA PHE A 36 11.11 5.16 7.61
C PHE A 36 11.56 4.08 8.58
N LYS A 37 12.76 4.28 9.14
CA LYS A 37 13.18 3.60 10.37
C LYS A 37 12.31 4.19 11.48
N GLY A 38 11.27 3.46 11.85
CA GLY A 38 10.34 3.82 12.90
C GLY A 38 11.04 4.41 14.10
N ASP A 39 10.74 5.67 14.43
CA ASP A 39 11.14 6.19 15.72
C ASP A 39 10.39 5.40 16.80
N LYS A 40 11.09 4.91 17.82
CA LYS A 40 10.49 4.12 18.90
C LYS A 40 9.38 4.90 19.61
N ALA A 41 9.42 6.23 19.56
CA ALA A 41 8.36 7.10 20.05
C ALA A 41 7.05 6.94 19.25
N LEU A 42 7.13 6.84 17.93
CA LEU A 42 5.94 6.69 17.07
C LEU A 42 5.34 5.29 17.22
N GLU A 43 6.17 4.26 17.34
CA GLU A 43 5.70 2.90 17.59
C GLU A 43 4.95 2.81 18.92
N LYS A 44 5.49 3.43 19.98
CA LYS A 44 4.80 3.53 21.28
C LYS A 44 3.45 4.22 21.18
N GLN A 45 3.35 5.33 20.43
CA GLN A 45 2.08 6.02 20.24
C GLN A 45 1.05 5.16 19.49
N ILE A 46 1.46 4.36 18.51
CA ILE A 46 0.58 3.41 17.81
C ILE A 46 0.08 2.35 18.79
N VAL A 47 0.95 1.80 19.65
CA VAL A 47 0.56 0.82 20.67
C VAL A 47 -0.40 1.43 21.69
N GLU A 48 -0.11 2.64 22.17
CA GLU A 48 -0.98 3.36 23.11
C GLU A 48 -2.35 3.67 22.49
N MET A 49 -2.40 4.10 21.23
CA MET A 49 -3.66 4.29 20.52
C MET A 49 -4.44 2.98 20.39
N ASN A 50 -3.77 1.88 20.05
CA ASN A 50 -4.40 0.57 19.95
C ASN A 50 -4.96 0.10 21.31
N ASN A 51 -4.24 0.36 22.41
CA ASN A 51 -4.71 0.03 23.76
C ASN A 51 -5.88 0.91 24.23
N ASN A 52 -6.06 2.10 23.66
CA ASN A 52 -7.19 2.98 23.91
C ASN A 52 -8.37 2.73 22.96
N ASP A 53 -8.44 1.54 22.33
CA ASP A 53 -9.47 1.16 21.34
C ASP A 53 -9.57 2.14 20.14
N SER A 54 -8.50 2.88 19.83
CA SER A 54 -8.49 3.80 18.71
C SER A 54 -8.55 3.04 17.39
N SER A 55 -9.27 3.59 16.41
CA SER A 55 -9.43 2.92 15.12
C SER A 55 -8.10 2.83 14.36
N GLN A 56 -7.92 1.77 13.57
CA GLN A 56 -6.78 1.66 12.65
C GLN A 56 -6.64 2.88 11.73
N VAL A 57 -7.76 3.50 11.34
CA VAL A 57 -7.76 4.68 10.47
C VAL A 57 -7.07 5.86 11.14
N GLU A 58 -7.24 6.02 12.44
CA GLU A 58 -6.65 7.10 13.23
C GLU A 58 -5.15 6.91 13.43
N MET A 59 -4.72 5.68 13.72
CA MET A 59 -3.29 5.32 13.77
C MET A 59 -2.61 5.55 12.42
N VAL A 60 -3.28 5.20 11.31
CA VAL A 60 -2.77 5.49 9.97
C VAL A 60 -2.70 6.98 9.71
N LYS A 61 -3.68 7.77 10.16
CA LYS A 61 -3.67 9.23 10.03
C LYS A 61 -2.50 9.86 10.79
N LEU A 62 -2.23 9.39 12.02
CA LEU A 62 -1.06 9.80 12.81
C LEU A 62 0.23 9.54 12.02
N VAL A 63 0.44 8.30 11.57
CA VAL A 63 1.64 7.91 10.82
C VAL A 63 1.81 8.76 9.57
N ARG A 64 0.73 9.03 8.83
CA ARG A 64 0.80 9.91 7.64
C ARG A 64 1.20 11.34 7.97
N ASN A 65 0.68 11.89 9.06
CA ASN A 65 1.00 13.25 9.50
C ASN A 65 2.45 13.37 9.95
N GLU A 66 2.93 12.42 10.73
CA GLU A 66 4.29 12.44 11.31
C GLU A 66 5.38 12.09 10.29
N THR A 67 5.08 11.17 9.36
CA THR A 67 6.10 10.63 8.44
C THR A 67 5.98 11.16 7.01
N GLY A 68 4.88 11.84 6.68
CA GLY A 68 4.56 12.26 5.31
C GLY A 68 4.27 11.08 4.35
N LEU A 69 4.13 9.86 4.87
CA LEU A 69 3.87 8.68 4.04
C LEU A 69 2.49 8.75 3.37
N GLY A 70 2.41 8.16 2.17
CA GLY A 70 1.13 7.89 1.51
C GLY A 70 0.25 6.93 2.32
N LEU A 71 -1.03 6.84 1.96
CA LEU A 71 -2.01 6.00 2.69
C LEU A 71 -1.60 4.54 2.79
N VAL A 72 -1.20 3.94 1.67
CA VAL A 72 -0.80 2.53 1.58
C VAL A 72 0.44 2.22 2.44
N PRO A 73 1.56 2.96 2.33
CA PRO A 73 2.73 2.70 3.17
C PRO A 73 2.46 2.99 4.66
N ALA A 74 1.68 4.01 5.00
CA ALA A 74 1.31 4.29 6.39
C ALA A 74 0.46 3.16 7.00
N LYS A 75 -0.53 2.65 6.26
CA LYS A 75 -1.30 1.46 6.68
C LYS A 75 -0.40 0.25 6.88
N LYS A 76 0.48 -0.02 5.92
CA LYS A 76 1.43 -1.13 6.01
C LYS A 76 2.38 -0.99 7.21
N TYR A 77 2.75 0.23 7.58
CA TYR A 77 3.56 0.50 8.77
C TYR A 77 2.79 0.22 10.07
N VAL A 78 1.57 0.74 10.22
CA VAL A 78 0.71 0.46 11.38
C VAL A 78 0.43 -1.04 11.50
N ASP A 79 0.06 -1.70 10.40
CA ASP A 79 -0.17 -3.14 10.36
C ASP A 79 1.10 -3.90 10.79
N LYS A 80 2.29 -3.46 10.36
CA LYS A 80 3.55 -4.09 10.76
C LYS A 80 3.81 -3.94 12.26
N VAL A 81 3.55 -2.76 12.84
CA VAL A 81 3.75 -2.53 14.28
C VAL A 81 2.79 -3.39 15.09
N LEU A 82 1.50 -3.41 14.74
CA LEU A 82 0.48 -4.17 15.47
C LEU A 82 0.64 -5.69 15.37
N ASN A 83 1.12 -6.20 14.23
CA ASN A 83 1.36 -7.65 14.05
C ASN A 83 2.65 -8.14 14.72
N HIS A 84 3.46 -7.25 15.29
CA HIS A 84 4.77 -7.58 15.89
C HIS A 84 4.81 -7.39 17.41
N ILE A 85 3.66 -7.07 18.01
CA ILE A 85 3.39 -6.94 19.45
C ILE A 85 2.55 -8.15 19.88
#